data_AF-A0AA35WX83-F1
#
_entry.id   AF-A0AA35WX83-F1
#
_cell.length_a   1.000
_cell.length_b   1.000
_cell.length_c   1.000
_cell.angle_alpha   90.00
_cell.angle_beta   90.00
_cell.angle_gamma   90.00
#
_symmetry.space_group_name_H-M   'P 1'
#
loop_
_entity.id
_entity.type
_entity.pdbx_description
1 polymer ?
#
loop_
_entity_poly.entity_id
_entity_poly.type
_entity_poly.pdbx_seq_one_letter_code
_entity_poly.pdbx_strand_id
1 'polypeptide(L)'
;MVLFQLAHRSPETAQQSLTKLLGISSHSSRLWMLAAQFEDWTSSLAMVSRILEKAKESELDSNAAEFYCCAVKLVMKQGGNGSHGDVLTAALPWLRRCVCRYYDISEENTVQLSLADTVLLYRKQLGQLIPYNYLTPERIRTDERRENLPYIWVAYCLLVQLSHHNLRGHYHHSGPEEAFESAVHSVNRPSHLRIVWLEYLTYLRGNVVKRKNSQTAFQAFSDCVYRYLVVMDTKQAPPTLLPGQPTNYHNYSFQEQVCKLFFSTLPAGSRFTLTFLKRLVHKIPDSPQLLTRYTHHCLDHSHPSLGSAQALLASHLTSNPHSPDVWRLAIQVELKTRNKREARWMYREAVKHNPLSAALWKEFLLFELTQVSSQSSSLLHRLLLKK
;
A
#
# COMPACT_ATOMS: atom_id res chain seq x y z
N MET A 1 8.77 -7.09 14.41
CA MET A 1 9.42 -5.81 14.76
C MET A 1 10.83 -6.01 15.31
N VAL A 2 11.05 -6.84 16.33
CA VAL A 2 12.38 -7.09 16.93
C VAL A 2 13.40 -7.64 15.91
N LEU A 3 13.02 -8.58 15.04
CA LEU A 3 13.90 -9.12 13.98
C LEU A 3 14.32 -8.06 12.95
N PHE A 4 13.46 -7.10 12.59
CA PHE A 4 13.81 -6.02 11.67
C PHE A 4 14.72 -4.97 12.32
N GLN A 5 14.54 -4.71 13.62
CA GLN A 5 15.44 -3.84 14.39
C GLN A 5 16.82 -4.48 14.60
N LEU A 6 16.87 -5.81 14.76
CA LEU A 6 18.12 -6.59 14.78
C LEU A 6 18.77 -6.66 13.39
N ALA A 7 17.98 -6.86 12.33
CA ALA A 7 18.45 -6.89 10.95
C ALA A 7 19.16 -5.59 10.54
N HIS A 8 18.68 -4.44 11.01
CA HIS A 8 19.34 -3.15 10.77
C HIS A 8 20.65 -2.95 11.53
N ARG A 9 20.91 -3.73 12.59
CA ARG A 9 22.13 -3.64 13.40
C ARG A 9 23.17 -4.70 13.04
N SER A 10 22.73 -5.92 12.71
CA SER A 10 23.60 -7.05 12.40
C SER A 10 22.85 -8.14 11.60
N PRO A 11 22.93 -8.14 10.26
CA PRO A 11 22.16 -9.06 9.40
C PRO A 11 22.51 -10.54 9.66
N GLU A 12 23.78 -10.84 9.95
CA GLU A 12 24.24 -12.20 10.23
C GLU A 12 23.57 -12.80 11.49
N THR A 13 23.41 -12.00 12.54
CA THR A 13 22.74 -12.45 13.78
C THR A 13 21.24 -12.69 13.58
N ALA A 14 20.60 -11.91 12.71
CA ALA A 14 19.20 -12.11 12.35
C ALA A 14 19.02 -13.39 11.53
N GLN A 15 19.94 -13.68 10.60
CA GLN A 15 19.98 -14.91 9.83
C GLN A 15 20.19 -16.16 10.71
N GLN A 16 21.13 -16.10 11.65
CA GLN A 16 21.37 -17.17 12.63
C GLN A 16 20.15 -17.42 13.53
N SER A 17 19.46 -16.35 13.93
CA SER A 17 18.23 -16.45 14.73
C SER A 17 17.10 -17.09 13.92
N LEU A 18 16.92 -16.69 12.65
CA LEU A 18 15.90 -17.24 11.76
C LEU A 18 16.16 -18.72 11.44
N THR A 19 17.39 -19.10 11.15
CA THR A 19 17.76 -20.51 10.91
C THR A 19 17.55 -21.38 12.15
N LYS A 20 17.88 -20.88 13.34
CA LYS A 20 17.60 -21.58 14.60
C LYS A 20 16.09 -21.75 14.84
N LEU A 21 15.30 -20.72 14.59
CA LEU A 21 13.83 -20.78 14.72
C LEU A 21 13.19 -21.75 13.72
N LEU A 22 13.68 -21.78 12.48
CA LEU A 22 13.25 -22.74 11.46
C LEU A 22 13.59 -24.19 11.84
N GLY A 23 14.73 -24.41 12.50
CA GLY A 23 15.09 -25.72 13.04
C GLY A 23 14.15 -26.20 14.15
N ILE A 24 13.55 -25.29 14.90
CA ILE A 24 12.61 -25.61 15.99
C ILE A 24 11.16 -25.74 15.47
N SER A 25 10.81 -24.99 14.43
CA SER A 25 9.43 -24.87 13.94
C SER A 25 9.36 -24.90 12.41
N SER A 26 9.80 -26.03 11.84
CA SER A 26 9.84 -26.28 10.39
C SER A 26 8.46 -26.29 9.72
N HIS A 27 7.38 -26.45 10.49
CA HIS A 27 6.01 -26.43 9.99
C HIS A 27 5.46 -25.02 9.75
N SER A 28 6.08 -23.97 10.29
CA SER A 28 5.55 -22.61 10.22
C SER A 28 5.80 -21.95 8.86
N SER A 29 4.74 -21.79 8.07
CA SER A 29 4.83 -21.15 6.75
C SER A 29 5.27 -19.68 6.83
N ARG A 30 4.86 -18.99 7.91
CA ARG A 30 5.22 -17.59 8.15
C ARG A 30 6.72 -17.40 8.43
N LEU A 31 7.37 -18.34 9.11
CA LEU A 31 8.81 -18.27 9.36
C LEU A 31 9.61 -18.50 8.08
N TRP A 32 9.20 -19.47 7.25
CA TRP A 32 9.80 -19.68 5.93
C TRP A 32 9.65 -18.45 5.03
N MET A 33 8.48 -17.82 5.04
CA MET A 33 8.25 -16.57 4.31
C MET A 33 9.16 -15.44 4.80
N LEU A 34 9.25 -15.23 6.11
CA LEU A 34 10.11 -14.17 6.69
C LEU A 34 11.59 -14.41 6.37
N ALA A 35 12.05 -15.67 6.39
CA ALA A 35 13.41 -16.02 6.02
C ALA A 35 13.68 -15.72 4.54
N ALA A 36 12.76 -16.09 3.64
CA ALA A 36 12.89 -15.79 2.21
C ALA A 36 12.88 -14.28 1.92
N GLN A 37 12.00 -13.51 2.57
CA GLN A 37 11.96 -12.04 2.44
C GLN A 37 13.21 -11.36 3.01
N PHE A 38 13.77 -11.90 4.09
CA PHE A 38 15.02 -11.40 4.66
C PHE A 38 16.19 -11.59 3.70
N GLU A 39 16.32 -12.77 3.08
CA GLU A 39 17.38 -13.00 2.09
C GLU A 39 17.19 -12.21 0.80
N ASP A 40 15.95 -11.96 0.38
CA ASP A 40 15.65 -11.04 -0.72
C ASP A 40 16.09 -9.60 -0.38
N TRP A 41 15.91 -9.18 0.88
CA TRP A 41 16.36 -7.87 1.35
C TRP A 41 17.89 -7.76 1.41
N THR A 42 18.61 -8.82 1.80
CA THR A 42 20.07 -8.89 1.75
C THR A 42 20.63 -9.10 0.33
N SER A 43 19.76 -9.16 -0.69
CA SER A 43 20.11 -9.39 -2.10
C SER A 43 20.76 -10.75 -2.38
N SER A 44 20.50 -11.77 -1.55
CA SER A 44 21.05 -13.12 -1.67
C SER A 44 20.09 -14.05 -2.43
N LEU A 45 20.02 -13.90 -3.76
CA LEU A 45 19.06 -14.64 -4.60
C LEU A 45 19.23 -16.17 -4.53
N ALA A 46 20.48 -16.66 -4.48
CA ALA A 46 20.76 -18.09 -4.36
C ALA A 46 20.24 -18.68 -3.04
N MET A 47 20.31 -17.89 -1.96
CA MET A 47 19.82 -18.31 -0.66
C MET A 47 18.29 -18.31 -0.61
N VAL A 48 17.62 -17.35 -1.26
CA VAL A 48 16.15 -17.36 -1.42
C VAL A 48 15.70 -18.66 -2.07
N SER A 49 16.28 -19.06 -3.19
CA SER A 49 15.91 -20.30 -3.89
C SER A 49 16.14 -21.53 -3.01
N ARG A 50 17.26 -21.60 -2.30
CA ARG A 50 17.56 -22.70 -1.37
C ARG A 50 16.58 -22.78 -0.19
N ILE A 51 16.17 -21.65 0.37
CA ILE A 51 15.18 -21.59 1.46
C ILE A 51 13.82 -22.08 0.94
N LEU A 52 13.42 -21.63 -0.26
CA LEU A 52 12.18 -22.05 -0.88
C LEU A 52 12.17 -23.56 -1.18
N GLU A 53 13.25 -24.13 -1.72
CA GLU A 53 13.35 -25.59 -1.92
C GLU A 53 13.27 -26.37 -0.60
N LYS A 54 13.92 -25.90 0.47
CA LYS A 54 13.78 -26.55 1.79
C LYS A 54 12.34 -26.47 2.33
N ALA A 55 11.66 -25.35 2.10
CA ALA A 55 10.27 -25.19 2.51
C ALA A 55 9.31 -26.10 1.71
N LYS A 56 9.67 -26.50 0.48
CA LYS A 56 8.91 -27.47 -0.32
C LYS A 56 8.94 -28.87 0.26
N GLU A 57 10.03 -29.24 0.92
CA GLU A 57 10.23 -30.54 1.57
C GLU A 57 9.54 -30.59 2.94
N SER A 58 9.26 -29.43 3.55
CA SER A 58 8.57 -29.36 4.84
C SER A 58 7.05 -29.42 4.72
N GLU A 59 6.40 -30.17 5.60
CA GLU A 59 4.94 -30.10 5.78
C GLU A 59 4.54 -28.77 6.42
N LEU A 60 4.09 -27.84 5.58
CA LEU A 60 3.63 -26.51 6.01
C LEU A 60 2.27 -26.58 6.73
N ASP A 61 2.08 -25.63 7.64
CA ASP A 61 0.84 -25.41 8.39
C ASP A 61 -0.39 -25.07 7.52
N SER A 62 -1.53 -24.91 8.20
CA SER A 62 -2.83 -24.60 7.61
C SER A 62 -2.89 -23.25 6.87
N ASN A 63 -1.96 -22.32 7.14
CA ASN A 63 -1.94 -20.97 6.57
C ASN A 63 -0.93 -20.79 5.43
N ALA A 64 -0.54 -21.90 4.78
CA ALA A 64 0.49 -21.92 3.75
C ALA A 64 0.16 -21.12 2.47
N ALA A 65 -1.09 -20.71 2.23
CA ALA A 65 -1.46 -19.97 1.01
C ALA A 65 -0.73 -18.62 0.89
N GLU A 66 -0.50 -17.94 2.01
CA GLU A 66 0.30 -16.71 2.06
C GLU A 66 1.74 -16.96 1.61
N PHE A 67 2.35 -18.04 2.12
CA PHE A 67 3.70 -18.44 1.76
C PHE A 67 3.82 -18.74 0.27
N TYR A 68 2.88 -19.49 -0.32
CA TYR A 68 2.91 -19.78 -1.76
C TYR A 68 2.80 -18.52 -2.62
N CYS A 69 1.93 -17.57 -2.24
CA CYS A 69 1.85 -16.28 -2.91
C CYS A 69 3.17 -15.51 -2.82
N CYS A 70 3.82 -15.52 -1.67
CA CYS A 70 5.13 -14.88 -1.48
C CYS A 70 6.21 -15.55 -2.34
N ALA A 71 6.26 -16.88 -2.36
CA ALA A 71 7.23 -17.64 -3.16
C ALA A 71 7.09 -17.30 -4.65
N VAL A 72 5.87 -17.27 -5.19
CA VAL A 72 5.60 -16.90 -6.59
C VAL A 72 6.11 -15.49 -6.90
N LYS A 73 5.86 -14.50 -6.03
CA LYS A 73 6.32 -13.12 -6.24
C LYS A 73 7.84 -13.01 -6.21
N LEU A 74 8.51 -13.73 -5.32
CA LEU A 74 9.98 -13.78 -5.27
C LEU A 74 10.55 -14.37 -6.55
N VAL A 75 9.98 -15.48 -7.05
CA VAL A 75 10.35 -16.08 -8.34
C VAL A 75 10.14 -15.10 -9.50
N MET A 76 9.00 -14.39 -9.53
CA MET A 76 8.73 -13.37 -10.54
C MET A 76 9.73 -12.21 -10.51
N LYS A 77 10.19 -11.81 -9.32
CA LYS A 77 11.20 -10.76 -9.15
C LYS A 77 12.58 -11.22 -9.63
N GLN A 78 12.95 -12.47 -9.35
CA GLN A 78 14.20 -13.10 -9.82
C GLN A 78 14.21 -13.28 -11.34
N GLY A 79 13.08 -13.66 -11.92
CA GLY A 79 12.91 -13.88 -13.35
C GLY A 79 12.83 -12.61 -14.20
N GLY A 80 13.10 -11.42 -13.64
CA GLY A 80 12.99 -10.13 -14.33
C GLY A 80 13.81 -9.96 -15.61
N ASN A 81 14.78 -10.85 -15.87
CA ASN A 81 15.59 -10.90 -17.09
C ASN A 81 15.28 -12.11 -18.01
N GLY A 82 14.42 -13.04 -17.59
CA GLY A 82 14.06 -14.24 -18.35
C GLY A 82 12.86 -14.02 -19.27
N SER A 83 12.59 -14.98 -20.16
CA SER A 83 11.37 -14.94 -20.98
C SER A 83 10.13 -15.14 -20.10
N HIS A 84 8.96 -14.63 -20.52
CA HIS A 84 7.70 -14.81 -19.78
C HIS A 84 7.35 -16.29 -19.56
N GLY A 85 7.79 -17.18 -20.45
CA GLY A 85 7.64 -18.62 -20.31
C GLY A 85 8.46 -19.22 -19.17
N ASP A 86 9.68 -18.72 -18.96
CA ASP A 86 10.58 -19.18 -17.89
C ASP A 86 10.03 -18.81 -16.51
N VAL A 87 9.43 -17.62 -16.39
CA VAL A 87 8.77 -17.18 -15.15
C VAL A 87 7.55 -18.05 -14.83
N LEU A 88 6.73 -18.37 -15.84
CA LEU A 88 5.57 -19.24 -15.66
C LEU A 88 5.98 -20.65 -15.25
N THR A 89 6.99 -21.24 -15.89
CA THR A 89 7.46 -22.61 -15.56
C THR A 89 8.02 -22.70 -14.13
N ALA A 90 8.70 -21.66 -13.67
CA ALA A 90 9.21 -21.60 -12.29
C ALA A 90 8.10 -21.32 -11.25
N ALA A 91 7.08 -20.52 -11.59
CA ALA A 91 5.99 -20.16 -10.67
C ALA A 91 4.88 -21.21 -10.57
N LEU A 92 4.59 -21.93 -11.67
CA LEU A 92 3.46 -22.84 -11.76
C LEU A 92 3.46 -23.98 -10.72
N PRO A 93 4.60 -24.62 -10.37
CA PRO A 93 4.62 -25.65 -9.33
C PRO A 93 4.11 -25.15 -7.96
N TRP A 94 4.40 -23.90 -7.62
CA TRP A 94 3.93 -23.28 -6.38
C TRP A 94 2.42 -23.03 -6.39
N LEU A 95 1.91 -22.53 -7.52
CA LEU A 95 0.48 -22.27 -7.71
C LEU A 95 -0.33 -23.57 -7.71
N ARG A 96 0.21 -24.66 -8.29
CA ARG A 96 -0.39 -26.00 -8.23
C ARG A 96 -0.44 -26.52 -6.80
N ARG A 97 0.69 -26.54 -6.10
CA ARG A 97 0.75 -26.97 -4.69
C ARG A 97 -0.20 -26.19 -3.78
N CYS A 98 -0.34 -24.87 -4.00
CA CYS A 98 -1.25 -24.05 -3.23
C CYS A 98 -2.72 -24.48 -3.35
N VAL A 99 -3.20 -24.84 -4.56
CA VAL A 99 -4.60 -25.27 -4.74
C VAL A 99 -4.80 -26.75 -4.41
N CYS A 100 -3.85 -27.62 -4.77
CA CYS A 100 -3.95 -29.06 -4.54
C CYS A 100 -4.07 -29.42 -3.06
N ARG A 101 -3.57 -28.60 -2.13
CA ARG A 101 -3.76 -28.83 -0.68
C ARG A 101 -5.21 -28.90 -0.20
N TYR A 102 -6.15 -28.39 -0.99
CA TYR A 102 -7.57 -28.45 -0.66
C TYR A 102 -8.27 -29.70 -1.22
N TYR A 103 -7.58 -30.48 -2.05
CA TYR A 103 -8.12 -31.60 -2.81
C TYR A 103 -7.34 -32.89 -2.56
N ASP A 104 -7.98 -34.04 -2.78
CA ASP A 104 -7.33 -35.35 -2.72
C ASP A 104 -6.56 -35.61 -4.01
N ILE A 105 -5.32 -35.14 -4.06
CA ILE A 105 -4.43 -35.25 -5.21
C ILE A 105 -3.03 -35.65 -4.70
N SER A 106 -2.48 -36.74 -5.23
CA SER A 106 -1.11 -37.16 -4.91
C SER A 106 -0.05 -36.15 -5.38
N GLU A 107 1.13 -36.17 -4.78
CA GLU A 107 2.21 -35.25 -5.17
C GLU A 107 2.66 -35.44 -6.64
N GLU A 108 2.67 -36.66 -7.13
CA GLU A 108 3.00 -36.98 -8.53
C GLU A 108 1.99 -36.35 -9.50
N ASN A 109 0.69 -36.47 -9.18
CA ASN A 109 -0.39 -35.87 -9.97
C ASN A 109 -0.38 -34.33 -9.87
N THR A 110 0.09 -33.77 -8.75
CA THR A 110 0.26 -32.33 -8.59
C THR A 110 1.30 -31.75 -9.55
N VAL A 111 2.38 -32.48 -9.84
CA VAL A 111 3.42 -32.03 -10.79
C VAL A 111 2.93 -32.13 -12.24
N GLN A 112 2.13 -33.14 -12.56
CA GLN A 112 1.62 -33.39 -13.91
C GLN A 112 0.34 -32.60 -14.27
N LEU A 113 -0.33 -32.01 -13.28
CA LEU A 113 -1.59 -31.28 -13.45
C LEU A 113 -1.53 -30.23 -14.56
N SER A 114 -2.44 -30.26 -15.54
CA SER A 114 -2.40 -29.28 -16.62
C SER A 114 -2.64 -27.85 -16.12
N LEU A 115 -2.18 -26.85 -16.88
CA LEU A 115 -2.42 -25.44 -16.56
C LEU A 115 -3.92 -25.12 -16.54
N ALA A 116 -4.69 -25.69 -17.47
CA ALA A 116 -6.14 -25.53 -17.52
C ALA A 116 -6.83 -26.13 -16.29
N ASP A 117 -6.44 -27.34 -15.87
CA ASP A 117 -6.99 -27.97 -14.66
C ASP A 117 -6.64 -27.16 -13.41
N THR A 118 -5.42 -26.63 -13.33
CA THR A 118 -5.00 -25.76 -12.22
C THR A 118 -5.95 -24.55 -12.10
N VAL A 119 -6.26 -23.89 -13.22
CA VAL A 119 -7.22 -22.76 -13.26
C VAL A 119 -8.61 -23.20 -12.81
N LEU A 120 -9.09 -24.35 -13.27
CA LEU A 120 -10.42 -24.88 -12.91
C LEU A 120 -10.53 -25.25 -11.42
N LEU A 121 -9.48 -25.80 -10.82
CA LEU A 121 -9.43 -26.06 -9.37
C LEU A 121 -9.51 -24.75 -8.58
N TYR A 122 -8.79 -23.70 -8.97
CA TYR A 122 -8.92 -22.39 -8.32
C TYR A 122 -10.34 -21.83 -8.45
N ARG A 123 -10.93 -21.91 -9.65
CA ARG A 123 -12.31 -21.45 -9.87
C ARG A 123 -13.30 -22.20 -8.99
N LYS A 124 -13.19 -23.53 -8.92
CA LYS A 124 -14.02 -24.35 -8.02
C LYS A 124 -13.84 -23.92 -6.57
N GLN A 125 -12.60 -23.72 -6.13
CA GLN A 125 -12.29 -23.31 -4.75
C GLN A 125 -12.78 -21.89 -4.42
N LEU A 126 -12.88 -21.02 -5.41
CA LEU A 126 -13.34 -19.63 -5.27
C LEU A 126 -14.85 -19.48 -5.54
N GLY A 127 -15.55 -20.55 -5.92
CA GLY A 127 -16.98 -20.51 -6.27
C GLY A 127 -17.26 -19.80 -7.60
N GLN A 128 -16.28 -19.79 -8.50
CA GLN A 128 -16.41 -19.27 -9.86
C GLN A 128 -16.97 -20.34 -10.80
N LEU A 129 -17.48 -19.92 -11.95
CA LEU A 129 -18.07 -20.81 -12.95
C LEU A 129 -17.02 -21.80 -13.50
N ILE A 130 -17.40 -23.07 -13.59
CA ILE A 130 -16.62 -24.15 -14.20
C ILE A 130 -17.47 -24.89 -15.24
N PRO A 131 -16.86 -25.54 -16.25
CA PRO A 131 -17.59 -26.36 -17.22
C PRO A 131 -18.37 -27.49 -16.54
N TYR A 132 -19.59 -27.76 -17.02
CA TYR A 132 -20.47 -28.78 -16.44
C TYR A 132 -19.91 -30.21 -16.51
N ASN A 133 -19.05 -30.49 -17.50
CA ASN A 133 -18.42 -31.78 -17.70
C ASN A 133 -17.09 -31.94 -16.93
N TYR A 134 -16.67 -30.93 -16.16
CA TYR A 134 -15.42 -31.01 -15.41
C TYR A 134 -15.61 -31.79 -14.11
N LEU A 135 -14.91 -32.92 -13.99
CA LEU A 135 -14.90 -33.75 -12.79
C LEU A 135 -13.87 -33.20 -11.80
N THR A 136 -14.35 -32.58 -10.74
CA THR A 136 -13.49 -32.03 -9.68
C THR A 136 -13.05 -33.14 -8.72
N PRO A 137 -11.76 -33.22 -8.36
CA PRO A 137 -11.29 -34.10 -7.29
C PRO A 137 -12.02 -33.86 -5.97
N GLU A 138 -12.02 -34.88 -5.10
CA GLU A 138 -12.66 -34.80 -3.78
C GLU A 138 -11.95 -33.76 -2.90
N ARG A 139 -12.73 -33.07 -2.07
CA ARG A 139 -12.22 -31.95 -1.26
C ARG A 139 -11.93 -32.41 0.16
N ILE A 140 -10.68 -32.27 0.58
CA ILE A 140 -10.22 -32.72 1.92
C ILE A 140 -10.38 -31.63 2.99
N ARG A 141 -10.14 -30.35 2.66
CA ARG A 141 -10.06 -29.27 3.66
C ARG A 141 -11.17 -28.21 3.50
N THR A 142 -12.07 -28.15 4.47
CA THR A 142 -13.21 -27.21 4.48
C THR A 142 -12.98 -25.98 5.37
N ASP A 143 -12.33 -26.17 6.52
CA ASP A 143 -12.36 -25.19 7.62
C ASP A 143 -11.31 -24.08 7.48
N GLU A 144 -10.17 -24.38 6.85
CA GLU A 144 -9.03 -23.47 6.66
C GLU A 144 -9.27 -22.40 5.56
N ARG A 145 -10.40 -22.48 4.85
CA ARG A 145 -10.68 -21.62 3.69
C ARG A 145 -10.82 -20.14 4.08
N ARG A 146 -11.35 -19.83 5.26
CA ARG A 146 -11.72 -18.45 5.62
C ARG A 146 -10.51 -17.52 5.80
N GLU A 147 -9.48 -17.98 6.51
CA GLU A 147 -8.25 -17.21 6.73
C GLU A 147 -7.38 -17.16 5.47
N ASN A 148 -7.35 -18.25 4.69
CA ASN A 148 -6.57 -18.31 3.46
C ASN A 148 -7.25 -17.65 2.24
N LEU A 149 -8.54 -17.34 2.32
CA LEU A 149 -9.34 -16.81 1.20
C LEU A 149 -8.66 -15.68 0.41
N PRO A 150 -8.14 -14.59 1.03
CA PRO A 150 -7.47 -13.54 0.28
C PRO A 150 -6.26 -14.06 -0.51
N TYR A 151 -5.49 -14.99 0.06
CA TYR A 151 -4.31 -15.55 -0.58
C TYR A 151 -4.65 -16.54 -1.70
N ILE A 152 -5.74 -17.31 -1.57
CA ILE A 152 -6.24 -18.15 -2.68
C ILE A 152 -6.64 -17.25 -3.87
N TRP A 153 -7.31 -16.13 -3.60
CA TRP A 153 -7.63 -15.14 -4.63
C TRP A 153 -6.39 -14.52 -5.26
N VAL A 154 -5.40 -14.13 -4.46
CA VAL A 154 -4.14 -13.58 -4.96
C VAL A 154 -3.40 -14.60 -5.82
N ALA A 155 -3.30 -15.87 -5.38
CA ALA A 155 -2.70 -16.94 -6.16
C ALA A 155 -3.42 -17.17 -7.49
N TYR A 156 -4.76 -17.15 -7.49
CA TYR A 156 -5.54 -17.21 -8.72
C TYR A 156 -5.25 -16.03 -9.65
N CYS A 157 -5.23 -14.80 -9.13
CA CYS A 157 -4.92 -13.61 -9.93
C CYS A 157 -3.51 -13.66 -10.53
N LEU A 158 -2.51 -14.14 -9.76
CA LEU A 158 -1.14 -14.36 -10.24
C LEU A 158 -1.09 -15.43 -11.34
N LEU A 159 -1.85 -16.52 -11.18
CA LEU A 159 -1.96 -17.57 -12.18
C LEU A 159 -2.53 -17.02 -13.50
N VAL A 160 -3.65 -16.29 -13.43
CA VAL A 160 -4.28 -15.66 -14.60
C VAL A 160 -3.33 -14.66 -15.26
N GLN A 161 -2.62 -13.85 -14.47
CA GLN A 161 -1.65 -12.89 -14.98
C GLN A 161 -0.51 -13.59 -15.76
N LEU A 162 0.03 -14.69 -15.23
CA LEU A 162 1.12 -15.44 -15.86
C LEU A 162 0.66 -16.33 -17.02
N SER A 163 -0.63 -16.71 -17.07
CA SER A 163 -1.16 -17.62 -18.09
C SER A 163 -1.87 -16.91 -19.24
N HIS A 164 -2.19 -15.62 -19.10
CA HIS A 164 -3.03 -14.85 -20.03
C HIS A 164 -2.62 -14.93 -21.51
N HIS A 165 -1.32 -15.05 -21.80
CA HIS A 165 -0.83 -15.19 -23.18
C HIS A 165 -0.91 -16.61 -23.74
N ASN A 166 -0.84 -17.63 -22.89
CA ASN A 166 -0.73 -19.04 -23.29
C ASN A 166 -2.08 -19.76 -23.40
N LEU A 167 -3.15 -19.18 -22.84
CA LEU A 167 -4.48 -19.81 -22.74
C LEU A 167 -5.58 -19.05 -23.49
N ARG A 168 -5.25 -18.27 -24.54
CA ARG A 168 -6.27 -17.61 -25.38
C ARG A 168 -7.14 -18.69 -26.06
N GLY A 169 -8.30 -18.99 -25.46
CA GLY A 169 -9.22 -20.06 -25.87
C GLY A 169 -10.34 -20.29 -24.84
N HIS A 170 -11.24 -21.25 -25.11
CA HIS A 170 -12.56 -21.49 -24.47
C HIS A 170 -12.64 -21.50 -22.94
N TYR A 171 -11.53 -21.51 -22.21
CA TYR A 171 -11.49 -21.58 -20.75
C TYR A 171 -11.19 -20.23 -20.06
N HIS A 172 -10.75 -19.20 -20.79
CA HIS A 172 -10.53 -17.85 -20.27
C HIS A 172 -11.43 -16.83 -20.98
N HIS A 173 -12.49 -16.39 -20.30
CA HIS A 173 -13.25 -15.20 -20.70
C HIS A 173 -12.84 -13.98 -19.88
N SER A 174 -12.10 -14.19 -18.79
CA SER A 174 -11.73 -13.15 -17.85
C SER A 174 -10.22 -12.89 -17.81
N GLY A 175 -9.86 -11.63 -18.05
CA GLY A 175 -8.51 -11.12 -17.88
C GLY A 175 -8.10 -11.03 -16.40
N PRO A 176 -6.82 -10.72 -16.12
CA PRO A 176 -6.35 -10.54 -14.75
C PRO A 176 -7.11 -9.43 -14.00
N GLU A 177 -7.53 -8.36 -14.68
CA GLU A 177 -8.34 -7.30 -14.08
C GLU A 177 -9.68 -7.83 -13.54
N GLU A 178 -10.40 -8.63 -14.33
CA GLU A 178 -11.68 -9.22 -13.91
C GLU A 178 -11.51 -10.20 -12.74
N ALA A 179 -10.39 -10.93 -12.69
CA ALA A 179 -10.06 -11.79 -11.56
C ALA A 179 -9.86 -10.98 -10.27
N PHE A 180 -9.14 -9.86 -10.35
CA PHE A 180 -8.98 -8.94 -9.21
C PHE A 180 -10.29 -8.27 -8.81
N GLU A 181 -11.12 -7.84 -9.76
CA GLU A 181 -12.45 -7.30 -9.46
C GLU A 181 -13.31 -8.34 -8.73
N SER A 182 -13.33 -9.58 -9.20
CA SER A 182 -14.03 -10.69 -8.54
C SER A 182 -13.50 -10.94 -7.11
N ALA A 183 -12.19 -10.82 -6.91
CA ALA A 183 -11.56 -10.95 -5.60
C ALA A 183 -12.00 -9.84 -4.63
N VAL A 184 -12.02 -8.58 -5.07
CA VAL A 184 -12.41 -7.43 -4.25
C VAL A 184 -13.87 -7.54 -3.79
N HIS A 185 -14.77 -8.03 -4.64
CA HIS A 185 -16.20 -8.16 -4.30
C HIS A 185 -16.52 -9.37 -3.43
N SER A 186 -15.65 -10.38 -3.38
CA SER A 186 -15.89 -11.62 -2.64
C SER A 186 -15.29 -11.64 -1.23
N VAL A 187 -14.43 -10.68 -0.90
CA VAL A 187 -13.75 -10.59 0.39
C VAL A 187 -14.42 -9.56 1.30
N ASN A 188 -15.00 -10.02 2.41
CA ASN A 188 -15.81 -9.17 3.30
C ASN A 188 -15.04 -8.57 4.48
N ARG A 189 -13.88 -9.14 4.87
CA ARG A 189 -13.12 -8.66 6.03
C ARG A 189 -12.18 -7.54 5.64
N PRO A 190 -12.14 -6.39 6.36
CA PRO A 190 -11.25 -5.28 6.02
C PRO A 190 -9.77 -5.64 5.98
N SER A 191 -9.29 -6.51 6.87
CA SER A 191 -7.91 -7.01 6.89
C SER A 191 -7.57 -7.80 5.63
N HIS A 192 -8.47 -8.66 5.17
CA HIS A 192 -8.30 -9.47 3.96
C HIS A 192 -8.44 -8.62 2.69
N LEU A 193 -9.39 -7.68 2.71
CA LEU A 193 -9.65 -6.78 1.59
C LEU A 193 -8.42 -5.90 1.30
N ARG A 194 -7.71 -5.45 2.36
CA ARG A 194 -6.42 -4.74 2.20
C ARG A 194 -5.39 -5.56 1.41
N ILE A 195 -5.29 -6.86 1.66
CA ILE A 195 -4.34 -7.74 0.97
C ILE A 195 -4.65 -7.74 -0.53
N VAL A 196 -5.91 -8.05 -0.90
CA VAL A 196 -6.33 -8.11 -2.31
C VAL A 196 -6.13 -6.77 -3.02
N TRP A 197 -6.49 -5.66 -2.39
CA TRP A 197 -6.28 -4.34 -2.98
C TRP A 197 -4.81 -3.99 -3.20
N LEU A 198 -3.94 -4.29 -2.23
CA LEU A 198 -2.52 -4.02 -2.38
C LEU A 198 -1.91 -4.81 -3.55
N GLU A 199 -2.33 -6.05 -3.74
CA GLU A 199 -1.91 -6.85 -4.89
C GLU A 199 -2.44 -6.31 -6.21
N TYR A 200 -3.72 -5.92 -6.26
CA TYR A 200 -4.31 -5.33 -7.45
C TYR A 200 -3.63 -4.01 -7.84
N LEU A 201 -3.36 -3.14 -6.86
CA LEU A 201 -2.63 -1.89 -7.07
C LEU A 201 -1.20 -2.14 -7.54
N THR A 202 -0.53 -3.16 -7.00
CA THR A 202 0.83 -3.54 -7.42
C THR A 202 0.84 -4.05 -8.87
N TYR A 203 -0.15 -4.84 -9.25
CA TYR A 203 -0.36 -5.30 -10.63
C TYR A 203 -0.56 -4.11 -11.60
N LEU A 204 -1.52 -3.23 -11.30
CA LEU A 204 -1.81 -2.06 -12.14
C LEU A 204 -0.62 -1.11 -12.25
N ARG A 205 0.11 -0.90 -11.15
CA ARG A 205 1.37 -0.13 -11.14
C ARG A 205 2.38 -0.74 -12.11
N GLY A 206 2.56 -2.06 -12.06
CA GLY A 206 3.44 -2.79 -12.99
C GLY A 206 3.06 -2.56 -14.45
N ASN A 207 1.76 -2.54 -14.75
CA ASN A 207 1.26 -2.25 -16.10
C ASN A 207 1.54 -0.81 -16.54
N VAL A 208 1.38 0.18 -15.67
CA VAL A 208 1.72 1.58 -15.95
C VAL A 208 3.21 1.73 -16.26
N VAL A 209 4.07 1.09 -15.48
CA VAL A 209 5.53 1.14 -15.68
C VAL A 209 5.96 0.45 -16.98
N LYS A 210 5.38 -0.71 -17.30
CA LYS A 210 5.68 -1.46 -18.53
C LYS A 210 5.15 -0.76 -19.79
N ARG A 211 3.92 -0.25 -19.74
CA ARG A 211 3.24 0.44 -20.85
C ARG A 211 3.47 1.94 -20.75
N LYS A 212 4.74 2.36 -20.84
CA LYS A 212 5.15 3.77 -20.81
C LYS A 212 4.19 4.61 -21.68
N ASN A 213 3.67 5.69 -21.10
CA ASN A 213 2.73 6.64 -21.75
C ASN A 213 1.30 6.14 -22.05
N SER A 214 0.88 4.97 -21.54
CA SER A 214 -0.53 4.56 -21.66
C SER A 214 -1.43 5.35 -20.71
N GLN A 215 -2.12 6.37 -21.26
CA GLN A 215 -3.09 7.15 -20.51
C GLN A 215 -4.21 6.28 -19.92
N THR A 216 -4.64 5.24 -20.64
CA THR A 216 -5.68 4.30 -20.21
C THR A 216 -5.23 3.43 -19.03
N ALA A 217 -4.02 2.85 -19.07
CA ALA A 217 -3.47 2.08 -17.96
C ALA A 217 -3.30 2.95 -16.70
N PHE A 218 -2.87 4.19 -16.89
CA PHE A 218 -2.68 5.14 -15.81
C PHE A 218 -4.02 5.62 -15.21
N GLN A 219 -5.06 5.82 -16.03
CA GLN A 219 -6.40 6.12 -15.56
C GLN A 219 -6.98 4.95 -14.76
N ALA A 220 -6.86 3.72 -15.25
CA ALA A 220 -7.30 2.52 -14.53
C ALA A 220 -6.61 2.38 -13.16
N PHE A 221 -5.30 2.64 -13.09
CA PHE A 221 -4.57 2.67 -11.83
C PHE A 221 -5.08 3.75 -10.88
N SER A 222 -5.30 4.97 -11.38
CA SER A 222 -5.78 6.10 -10.58
C SER A 222 -7.19 5.88 -10.05
N ASP A 223 -8.10 5.36 -10.87
CA ASP A 223 -9.47 5.04 -10.47
C ASP A 223 -9.51 3.91 -9.44
N CYS A 224 -8.61 2.91 -9.57
CA CYS A 224 -8.44 1.85 -8.59
C CYS A 224 -7.94 2.38 -7.23
N VAL A 225 -6.92 3.26 -7.22
CA VAL A 225 -6.44 3.94 -5.99
C VAL A 225 -7.56 4.74 -5.35
N TYR A 226 -8.33 5.48 -6.14
CA TYR A 226 -9.46 6.25 -5.63
C TYR A 226 -10.52 5.35 -4.99
N ARG A 227 -10.91 4.25 -5.65
CA ARG A 227 -11.85 3.26 -5.10
C ARG A 227 -11.33 2.67 -3.79
N TYR A 228 -10.07 2.26 -3.73
CA TYR A 228 -9.45 1.76 -2.49
C TYR A 228 -9.58 2.77 -1.35
N LEU A 229 -9.21 4.03 -1.60
CA LEU A 229 -9.22 5.08 -0.58
C LEU A 229 -10.63 5.42 -0.09
N VAL A 230 -11.65 5.28 -0.94
CA VAL A 230 -13.07 5.50 -0.58
C VAL A 230 -13.66 4.30 0.18
N VAL A 231 -13.32 3.07 -0.21
CA VAL A 231 -13.89 1.84 0.36
C VAL A 231 -13.26 1.50 1.71
N MET A 232 -11.97 1.83 1.91
CA MET A 232 -11.27 1.49 3.14
C MET A 232 -11.50 2.52 4.24
N ASP A 233 -12.15 2.08 5.33
CA ASP A 233 -12.32 2.93 6.51
C ASP A 233 -10.97 3.24 7.19
N THR A 234 -10.82 4.50 7.56
CA THR A 234 -9.68 5.04 8.31
C THR A 234 -9.90 4.99 9.80
N LYS A 235 -11.15 4.86 10.25
CA LYS A 235 -11.54 4.77 11.65
C LYS A 235 -11.15 3.39 12.19
N GLN A 236 -10.33 3.39 13.23
CA GLN A 236 -9.99 2.21 14.02
C GLN A 236 -10.32 2.49 15.47
N ALA A 237 -10.66 1.44 16.23
CA ALA A 237 -10.75 1.55 17.67
C ALA A 237 -9.37 1.94 18.23
N PRO A 238 -9.28 2.90 19.17
CA PRO A 238 -8.01 3.33 19.74
C PRO A 238 -7.29 2.15 20.44
N PRO A 239 -5.96 2.02 20.29
CA PRO A 239 -5.20 0.89 20.83
C PRO A 239 -5.17 0.81 22.37
N THR A 240 -5.53 1.88 23.08
CA THR A 240 -5.62 1.92 24.55
C THR A 240 -6.78 2.81 25.00
N LEU A 241 -7.74 2.24 25.72
CA LEU A 241 -8.84 2.97 26.38
C LEU A 241 -8.29 3.67 27.65
N LEU A 242 -7.64 4.82 27.49
CA LEU A 242 -7.49 5.77 28.61
C LEU A 242 -8.80 6.58 28.71
N PRO A 243 -9.33 6.82 29.93
CA PRO A 243 -10.54 7.63 30.09
C PRO A 243 -10.32 9.03 29.51
N GLY A 244 -11.17 9.44 28.56
CA GLY A 244 -11.15 10.79 27.97
C GLY A 244 -10.45 10.94 26.60
N GLN A 245 -9.94 9.85 25.99
CA GLN A 245 -9.45 9.90 24.61
C GLN A 245 -10.61 9.92 23.60
N PRO A 246 -10.51 10.67 22.48
CA PRO A 246 -11.54 10.68 21.45
C PRO A 246 -11.76 9.27 20.91
N THR A 247 -13.03 8.86 20.82
CA THR A 247 -13.47 7.53 20.35
C THR A 247 -13.16 7.26 18.87
N ASN A 248 -12.69 8.28 18.14
CA ASN A 248 -12.39 8.25 16.72
C ASN A 248 -10.86 8.34 16.49
N TYR A 249 -10.16 7.21 16.61
CA TYR A 249 -8.75 7.12 16.22
C TYR A 249 -8.66 6.79 14.71
N HIS A 250 -7.94 7.61 13.95
CA HIS A 250 -7.74 7.38 12.52
C HIS A 250 -6.34 6.82 12.26
N ASN A 251 -6.24 5.63 11.67
CA ASN A 251 -4.97 5.04 11.28
C ASN A 251 -4.72 5.22 9.78
N TYR A 252 -4.04 6.31 9.43
CA TYR A 252 -3.71 6.64 8.05
C TYR A 252 -2.49 5.88 7.49
N SER A 253 -1.82 5.01 8.27
CA SER A 253 -0.55 4.38 7.85
C SER A 253 -0.63 3.62 6.53
N PHE A 254 -1.72 2.89 6.29
CA PHE A 254 -1.94 2.13 5.06
C PHE A 254 -2.30 3.04 3.87
N GLN A 255 -3.13 4.06 4.11
CA GLN A 255 -3.43 5.06 3.07
C GLN A 255 -2.17 5.82 2.66
N GLU A 256 -1.28 6.10 3.61
CA GLU A 256 0.00 6.76 3.35
C GLU A 256 0.89 5.92 2.44
N GLN A 257 0.97 4.60 2.69
CA GLN A 257 1.73 3.66 1.84
C GLN A 257 1.19 3.64 0.41
N VAL A 258 -0.13 3.53 0.23
CA VAL A 258 -0.77 3.54 -1.09
C VAL A 258 -0.55 4.88 -1.79
N CYS A 259 -0.69 5.98 -1.06
CA CYS A 259 -0.43 7.31 -1.61
C CYS A 259 1.03 7.47 -2.02
N LYS A 260 2.00 7.01 -1.21
CA LYS A 260 3.43 7.01 -1.56
C LYS A 260 3.70 6.20 -2.83
N LEU A 261 3.11 5.01 -2.94
CA LEU A 261 3.21 4.17 -4.14
C LEU A 261 2.66 4.89 -5.37
N PHE A 262 1.48 5.50 -5.26
CA PHE A 262 0.86 6.25 -6.35
C PHE A 262 1.73 7.44 -6.79
N PHE A 263 2.16 8.28 -5.86
CA PHE A 263 3.01 9.44 -6.18
C PHE A 263 4.37 9.06 -6.75
N SER A 264 4.94 7.90 -6.37
CA SER A 264 6.19 7.40 -6.97
C SER A 264 6.08 7.10 -8.47
N THR A 265 4.86 6.96 -9.00
CA THR A 265 4.60 6.67 -10.42
C THR A 265 4.16 7.87 -11.23
N LEU A 266 3.97 9.02 -10.58
CA LEU A 266 3.51 10.23 -11.22
C LEU A 266 4.71 11.09 -11.67
N PRO A 267 4.67 11.68 -12.87
CA PRO A 267 5.52 12.81 -13.19
C PRO A 267 5.22 13.95 -12.20
N ALA A 268 6.22 14.36 -11.42
CA ALA A 268 6.11 15.49 -10.50
C ALA A 268 5.66 16.74 -11.29
N GLY A 269 4.66 17.46 -10.78
CA GLY A 269 4.17 18.71 -11.40
C GLY A 269 3.10 18.56 -12.49
N SER A 270 2.56 17.37 -12.73
CA SER A 270 1.46 17.19 -13.69
C SER A 270 0.15 17.81 -13.20
N ARG A 271 -0.60 18.47 -14.10
CA ARG A 271 -1.98 18.96 -13.86
C ARG A 271 -2.93 17.84 -13.42
N PHE A 272 -2.67 16.61 -13.87
CA PHE A 272 -3.42 15.44 -13.43
C PHE A 272 -3.23 15.17 -11.93
N THR A 273 -1.98 15.17 -11.46
CA THR A 273 -1.62 14.95 -10.05
C THR A 273 -2.34 15.92 -9.15
N LEU A 274 -2.36 17.20 -9.53
CA LEU A 274 -3.08 18.25 -8.80
C LEU A 274 -4.59 17.98 -8.76
N THR A 275 -5.20 17.62 -9.89
CA THR A 275 -6.64 17.38 -10.00
C THR A 275 -7.06 16.15 -9.18
N PHE A 276 -6.26 15.10 -9.21
CA PHE A 276 -6.47 13.88 -8.43
C PHE A 276 -6.32 14.14 -6.93
N LEU A 277 -5.25 14.83 -6.52
CA LEU A 277 -5.07 15.26 -5.12
C LEU A 277 -6.25 16.09 -4.62
N LYS A 278 -6.73 17.05 -5.42
CA LYS A 278 -7.91 17.84 -5.09
C LYS A 278 -9.12 16.95 -4.87
N ARG A 279 -9.40 15.99 -5.76
CA ARG A 279 -10.51 15.03 -5.62
C ARG A 279 -10.39 14.22 -4.34
N LEU A 280 -9.18 13.75 -4.00
CA LEU A 280 -8.95 12.98 -2.78
C LEU A 280 -9.16 13.80 -1.51
N VAL A 281 -8.65 15.03 -1.44
CA VAL A 281 -8.83 15.90 -0.27
C VAL A 281 -10.32 16.19 -0.01
N HIS A 282 -11.13 16.36 -1.05
CA HIS A 282 -12.58 16.55 -0.87
C HIS A 282 -13.30 15.29 -0.36
N LYS A 283 -12.77 14.11 -0.67
CA LYS A 283 -13.37 12.83 -0.24
C LYS A 283 -12.88 12.37 1.13
N ILE A 284 -11.67 12.76 1.51
CA ILE A 284 -11.05 12.44 2.79
C ILE A 284 -10.55 13.75 3.42
N PRO A 285 -11.46 14.62 3.88
CA PRO A 285 -11.13 15.97 4.36
C PRO A 285 -10.30 15.95 5.65
N ASP A 286 -10.43 14.89 6.45
CA ASP A 286 -9.75 14.76 7.74
C ASP A 286 -8.30 14.31 7.61
N SER A 287 -7.79 14.03 6.41
CA SER A 287 -6.40 13.60 6.21
C SER A 287 -5.46 14.81 6.11
N PRO A 288 -4.71 15.16 7.18
CA PRO A 288 -3.75 16.27 7.12
C PRO A 288 -2.62 16.00 6.11
N GLN A 289 -2.31 14.73 5.87
CA GLN A 289 -1.26 14.32 4.93
C GLN A 289 -1.63 14.60 3.47
N LEU A 290 -2.86 14.28 3.06
CA LEU A 290 -3.35 14.58 1.71
C LEU A 290 -3.41 16.08 1.48
N LEU A 291 -3.88 16.84 2.48
CA LEU A 291 -3.92 18.29 2.45
C LEU A 291 -2.50 18.88 2.33
N THR A 292 -1.54 18.36 3.10
CA THR A 292 -0.13 18.77 3.05
C THR A 292 0.48 18.51 1.66
N ARG A 293 0.26 17.33 1.08
CA ARG A 293 0.77 17.02 -0.27
C ARG A 293 0.13 17.88 -1.36
N TYR A 294 -1.19 18.10 -1.28
CA TYR A 294 -1.90 18.98 -2.22
C TYR A 294 -1.36 20.41 -2.16
N THR A 295 -1.16 20.94 -0.95
CA THR A 295 -0.71 22.32 -0.73
C THR A 295 0.74 22.52 -1.17
N HIS A 296 1.65 21.60 -0.84
CA HIS A 296 3.01 21.62 -1.38
C HIS A 296 3.03 21.60 -2.91
N HIS A 297 2.23 20.72 -3.53
CA HIS A 297 2.16 20.68 -4.99
C HIS A 297 1.68 22.02 -5.59
N CYS A 298 0.72 22.70 -4.94
CA CYS A 298 0.28 24.04 -5.35
C CYS A 298 1.39 25.11 -5.20
N LEU A 299 2.17 25.04 -4.12
CA LEU A 299 3.25 25.99 -3.79
C LEU A 299 4.45 25.86 -4.75
N ASP A 300 4.86 24.64 -5.06
CA ASP A 300 6.05 24.36 -5.88
C ASP A 300 5.84 24.76 -7.35
N HIS A 301 4.62 24.57 -7.86
CA HIS A 301 4.32 24.73 -9.29
C HIS A 301 3.57 26.04 -9.61
N SER A 302 3.50 26.99 -8.66
CA SER A 302 2.89 28.32 -8.81
C SER A 302 1.56 28.31 -9.57
N HIS A 303 0.68 27.37 -9.22
CA HIS A 303 -0.55 27.11 -9.98
C HIS A 303 -1.68 28.10 -9.63
N PRO A 304 -2.66 28.33 -10.54
CA PRO A 304 -3.87 29.12 -10.27
C PRO A 304 -4.79 28.52 -9.19
N SER A 305 -4.41 27.38 -8.59
CA SER A 305 -5.18 26.67 -7.57
C SER A 305 -4.89 27.12 -6.13
N LEU A 306 -4.03 28.12 -5.90
CA LEU A 306 -3.71 28.60 -4.54
C LEU A 306 -4.98 29.02 -3.77
N GLY A 307 -5.96 29.65 -4.44
CA GLY A 307 -7.26 29.99 -3.82
C GLY A 307 -8.03 28.77 -3.28
N SER A 308 -7.98 27.64 -4.02
CA SER A 308 -8.60 26.41 -3.55
C SER A 308 -7.83 25.75 -2.40
N ALA A 309 -6.51 25.91 -2.36
CA ALA A 309 -5.69 25.46 -1.24
C ALA A 309 -5.97 26.28 0.02
N GLN A 310 -6.13 27.61 -0.10
CA GLN A 310 -6.53 28.49 1.00
C GLN A 310 -7.87 28.05 1.62
N ALA A 311 -8.90 27.83 0.79
CA ALA A 311 -10.21 27.41 1.26
C ALA A 311 -10.19 26.07 2.02
N LEU A 312 -9.43 25.09 1.50
CA LEU A 312 -9.29 23.79 2.15
C LEU A 312 -8.49 23.86 3.45
N LEU A 313 -7.42 24.66 3.50
CA LEU A 313 -6.63 24.88 4.71
C LEU A 313 -7.46 25.59 5.79
N ALA A 314 -8.24 26.61 5.42
CA ALA A 314 -9.14 27.30 6.35
C ALA A 314 -10.18 26.33 6.96
N SER A 315 -10.83 25.51 6.13
CA SER A 315 -11.78 24.49 6.59
C SER A 315 -11.14 23.44 7.52
N HIS A 316 -9.88 23.06 7.26
CA HIS A 316 -9.18 22.11 8.13
C HIS A 316 -8.77 22.76 9.46
N LEU A 317 -8.35 24.03 9.45
CA LEU A 317 -7.97 24.77 10.66
C LEU A 317 -9.15 25.08 11.58
N THR A 318 -10.36 25.28 11.04
CA THR A 318 -11.57 25.41 11.89
C THR A 318 -11.86 24.12 12.66
N SER A 319 -11.56 22.96 12.07
CA SER A 319 -11.77 21.65 12.69
C SER A 319 -10.61 21.24 13.61
N ASN A 320 -9.37 21.59 13.25
CA ASN A 320 -8.14 21.17 13.92
C ASN A 320 -7.16 22.35 14.12
N PRO A 321 -7.43 23.29 15.04
CA PRO A 321 -6.61 24.50 15.22
C PRO A 321 -5.26 24.24 15.91
N HIS A 322 -5.07 23.07 16.53
CA HIS A 322 -3.86 22.71 17.27
C HIS A 322 -2.79 22.01 16.41
N SER A 323 -2.83 22.18 15.08
CA SER A 323 -1.86 21.58 14.16
C SER A 323 -0.87 22.63 13.65
N PRO A 324 0.36 22.71 14.20
CA PRO A 324 1.36 23.68 13.76
C PRO A 324 1.72 23.54 12.28
N ASP A 325 1.70 22.32 11.76
CA ASP A 325 2.08 22.03 10.37
C ASP A 325 1.09 22.63 9.37
N VAL A 326 -0.21 22.53 9.66
CA VAL A 326 -1.26 23.09 8.81
C VAL A 326 -1.22 24.62 8.84
N TRP A 327 -0.96 25.22 10.01
CA TRP A 327 -0.76 26.67 10.12
C TRP A 327 0.41 27.16 9.27
N ARG A 328 1.57 26.49 9.34
CA ARG A 328 2.75 26.84 8.53
C ARG A 328 2.43 26.78 7.04
N LEU A 329 1.71 25.76 6.59
CA LEU A 329 1.28 25.64 5.18
C LEU A 329 0.35 26.77 4.76
N ALA A 330 -0.66 27.11 5.57
CA ALA A 330 -1.58 28.21 5.29
C ALA A 330 -0.85 29.55 5.16
N ILE A 331 0.07 29.81 6.07
CA ILE A 331 0.89 31.03 6.04
C ILE A 331 1.80 31.05 4.80
N GLN A 332 2.43 29.93 4.44
CA GLN A 332 3.24 29.85 3.21
C GLN A 332 2.42 30.16 1.95
N VAL A 333 1.17 29.68 1.89
CA VAL A 333 0.25 30.00 0.80
C VAL A 333 -0.05 31.50 0.77
N GLU A 334 -0.39 32.14 1.90
CA GLU A 334 -0.63 33.59 1.96
C GLU A 334 0.60 34.43 1.59
N LEU A 335 1.79 34.00 1.99
CA LEU A 335 3.03 34.67 1.62
C LEU A 335 3.31 34.56 0.11
N LYS A 336 3.02 33.40 -0.50
CA LYS A 336 3.13 33.20 -1.95
C LYS A 336 2.11 34.02 -2.74
N THR A 337 0.88 34.19 -2.23
CA THR A 337 -0.15 35.07 -2.83
C THR A 337 0.09 36.55 -2.54
N ARG A 338 1.20 36.90 -1.88
CA ARG A 338 1.59 38.27 -1.47
C ARG A 338 0.61 38.94 -0.50
N ASN A 339 -0.20 38.16 0.20
CA ASN A 339 -1.15 38.65 1.18
C ASN A 339 -0.54 38.75 2.58
N LYS A 340 0.37 39.71 2.75
CA LYS A 340 1.15 39.88 3.99
C LYS A 340 0.29 40.19 5.22
N ARG A 341 -0.85 40.87 5.02
CA ARG A 341 -1.78 41.21 6.11
C ARG A 341 -2.41 39.95 6.68
N GLU A 342 -2.86 39.06 5.80
CA GLU A 342 -3.47 37.79 6.19
C GLU A 342 -2.43 36.85 6.81
N ALA A 343 -1.23 36.77 6.21
CA ALA A 343 -0.13 36.01 6.79
C ALA A 343 0.20 36.46 8.24
N ARG A 344 0.22 37.78 8.49
CA ARG A 344 0.40 38.34 9.84
C ARG A 344 -0.73 37.93 10.80
N TRP A 345 -1.98 37.96 10.33
CA TRP A 345 -3.12 37.53 11.15
C TRP A 345 -3.04 36.03 11.46
N MET A 346 -2.76 35.19 10.46
CA MET A 346 -2.60 33.75 10.63
C MET A 346 -1.46 33.39 11.58
N TYR A 347 -0.31 34.09 11.54
CA TYR A 347 0.76 33.87 12.53
C TYR A 347 0.29 34.13 13.96
N ARG A 348 -0.51 35.18 14.19
CA ARG A 348 -1.02 35.52 15.53
C ARG A 348 -1.98 34.44 16.04
N GLU A 349 -2.91 33.99 15.20
CA GLU A 349 -3.83 32.91 15.57
C GLU A 349 -3.10 31.57 15.74
N ALA A 350 -2.16 31.24 14.86
CA ALA A 350 -1.36 30.02 14.95
C ALA A 350 -0.64 29.90 16.29
N VAL A 351 0.01 30.98 16.72
CA VAL A 351 0.76 31.04 17.98
C VAL A 351 -0.18 31.03 19.20
N LYS A 352 -1.36 31.66 19.11
CA LYS A 352 -2.39 31.62 20.15
C LYS A 352 -2.92 30.19 20.37
N HIS A 353 -3.15 29.44 19.28
CA HIS A 353 -3.62 28.06 19.36
C HIS A 353 -2.50 27.04 19.64
N ASN A 354 -1.25 27.39 19.37
CA ASN A 354 -0.07 26.52 19.53
C ASN A 354 1.07 27.22 20.30
N PRO A 355 0.84 27.62 21.56
CA PRO A 355 1.77 28.47 22.31
C PRO A 355 3.13 27.82 22.57
N LEU A 356 3.20 26.49 22.58
CA LEU A 356 4.41 25.72 22.83
C LEU A 356 5.25 25.46 21.56
N SER A 357 4.75 25.84 20.38
CA SER A 357 5.48 25.61 19.13
C SER A 357 6.59 26.64 18.94
N ALA A 358 7.80 26.28 19.37
CA ALA A 358 8.99 27.11 19.17
C ALA A 358 9.25 27.43 17.69
N ALA A 359 8.92 26.49 16.79
CA ALA A 359 9.05 26.68 15.35
C ALA A 359 8.15 27.82 14.84
N LEU A 360 6.86 27.84 15.24
CA LEU A 360 5.92 28.89 14.84
C LEU A 360 6.32 30.26 15.38
N TRP A 361 6.74 30.34 16.64
CA TRP A 361 7.23 31.58 17.24
C TRP A 361 8.46 32.12 16.51
N LYS A 362 9.43 31.25 16.19
CA LYS A 362 10.62 31.62 15.43
C LYS A 362 10.25 32.17 14.05
N GLU A 363 9.39 31.48 13.31
CA GLU A 363 8.94 31.91 11.98
C GLU A 363 8.18 33.25 12.04
N PHE A 364 7.31 33.44 13.04
CA PHE A 364 6.57 34.69 13.23
C PHE A 364 7.50 35.88 13.52
N LEU A 365 8.47 35.71 14.43
CA LEU A 365 9.44 36.75 14.76
C LEU A 365 10.31 37.11 13.54
N LEU A 366 10.79 36.11 12.80
CA LEU A 366 11.52 36.33 11.56
C LEU A 366 10.67 37.08 10.52
N PHE A 367 9.41 36.69 10.36
CA PHE A 367 8.48 37.40 9.48
C PHE A 367 8.34 38.87 9.87
N GLU A 368 8.10 39.19 11.15
CA GLU A 368 8.01 40.57 11.61
C GLU A 368 9.32 41.34 11.40
N LEU A 369 10.49 40.74 11.69
CA LEU A 369 11.80 41.36 11.43
C LEU A 369 11.97 41.74 9.95
N THR A 370 11.61 40.85 9.03
CA THR A 370 11.69 41.12 7.58
C THR A 370 10.71 42.20 7.11
N GLN A 371 9.59 42.40 7.82
CA GLN A 371 8.70 43.53 7.53
C GLN A 371 9.19 44.83 8.15
N VAL A 372 9.85 44.78 9.32
CA VAL A 372 10.36 45.95 10.04
C VAL A 372 11.53 46.63 9.30
N SER A 373 12.35 45.89 8.54
CA SER A 373 13.34 46.49 7.64
C SER A 373 12.71 47.30 6.49
N SER A 374 11.41 47.11 6.21
CA SER A 374 10.65 47.89 5.23
C SER A 374 9.71 48.95 5.84
N GLN A 375 9.36 48.85 7.13
CA GLN A 375 8.58 49.85 7.87
C GLN A 375 9.06 49.92 9.33
N SER A 376 9.64 51.06 9.69
CA SER A 376 10.29 51.44 10.95
C SER A 376 9.76 50.80 12.26
N SER A 377 10.67 50.07 12.93
CA SER A 377 11.01 49.94 14.37
C SER A 377 9.92 49.75 15.48
N SER A 378 8.64 50.00 15.26
CA SER A 378 7.69 50.20 16.37
C SER A 378 7.02 48.94 16.95
N LEU A 379 7.04 47.80 16.25
CA LEU A 379 6.30 46.58 16.66
C LEU A 379 7.10 45.61 17.53
N LEU A 380 8.39 45.40 17.25
CA LEU A 380 9.26 44.55 18.09
C LEU A 380 9.41 45.13 19.49
N HIS A 381 9.51 46.45 19.57
CA HIS A 381 9.55 47.18 20.84
C HIS A 381 8.27 46.98 21.67
N ARG A 382 7.11 46.73 21.05
CA ARG A 382 5.85 46.47 21.78
C ARG A 382 5.65 45.02 22.19
N LEU A 383 6.24 44.06 21.47
CA LEU A 383 6.12 42.63 21.78
C LEU A 383 7.14 42.17 22.83
N LEU A 384 8.33 42.79 22.88
CA LEU A 384 9.38 42.45 23.85
C LEU A 384 9.26 43.20 25.18
N LEU A 385 8.54 44.32 25.24
CA LEU A 385 8.48 45.18 26.43
C LEU A 385 7.11 45.26 27.12
N LYS A 386 6.11 44.47 26.70
CA LYS A 386 4.93 44.25 27.55
C LYS A 386 5.27 43.20 28.61
N LYS A 387 5.89 43.67 29.69
CA LYS A 387 5.75 43.07 31.03
C LYS A 387 4.36 43.33 31.56
#